data_AF-A0A849ZJE7-F1
#
_entry.id   AF-A0A849ZJE7-F1
#
_cell.length_a   1.000
_cell.length_b   1.000
_cell.length_c   1.000
_cell.angle_alpha   90.00
_cell.angle_beta   90.00
_cell.angle_gamma   90.00
#
_symmetry.space_group_name_H-M   'P 1'
#
loop_
_entity.id
_entity.type
_entity.pdbx_description
1 polymer ?
#
loop_
_entity_poly.entity_id
_entity_poly.type
_entity_poly.pdbx_seq_one_letter_code
_entity_poly.pdbx_strand_id
1 'polypeptide(L)'
;MTLGPGRVLTPGTAGAVAAALLAVSQLFHALPLTLRDDAYITFRYAENLLAGLGFVYNAGERVLGTTTPLYTLLLAAGGLTGVAVPWVSVALETGAAGLVGWLIALHFRACGLPWMGPLVTLALATVSRHWLQAAAGMETMAYVAALLGAAVA
;
A
#
# COMPACT_ATOMS: atom_id res chain seq x y z
N MET A 1 -20.87 -39.90 12.10
CA MET A 1 -20.30 -38.90 11.17
C MET A 1 -19.60 -37.85 12.02
N THR A 2 -18.40 -38.15 12.50
CA THR A 2 -17.62 -37.27 13.37
C THR A 2 -16.90 -36.26 12.49
N LEU A 3 -17.32 -35.00 12.56
CA LEU A 3 -16.58 -33.88 11.97
C LEU A 3 -15.17 -33.92 12.57
N GLY A 4 -14.16 -34.17 11.73
CA GLY A 4 -12.76 -34.16 12.16
C GLY A 4 -12.41 -32.82 12.82
N PRO A 5 -11.43 -32.79 13.75
CA PRO A 5 -11.09 -31.56 14.47
C PRO A 5 -10.86 -30.44 13.46
N GLY A 6 -11.72 -29.43 13.50
CA GLY A 6 -11.65 -28.29 12.60
C GLY A 6 -10.24 -27.71 12.69
N ARG A 7 -9.53 -27.66 11.57
CA ARG A 7 -8.19 -27.06 11.52
C ARG A 7 -8.34 -25.58 11.87
N VAL A 8 -8.13 -25.23 13.13
CA VAL A 8 -8.07 -23.83 13.57
C VAL A 8 -6.81 -23.24 12.95
N LEU A 9 -6.96 -22.11 12.25
CA LEU A 9 -5.82 -21.37 11.70
C LEU A 9 -4.85 -21.04 12.83
N THR A 10 -3.57 -21.31 12.62
CA THR A 10 -2.54 -20.79 13.53
C THR A 10 -2.60 -19.26 13.53
N PRO A 11 -2.24 -18.58 14.63
CA PRO A 11 -2.32 -17.12 14.66
C PRO A 11 -1.44 -16.44 13.59
N GLY A 12 -0.36 -17.09 13.15
CA GLY A 12 0.43 -16.60 12.02
C GLY A 12 -0.29 -16.68 10.68
N THR A 13 -0.92 -17.82 10.40
CA THR A 13 -1.75 -17.96 9.20
C THR A 13 -2.96 -17.03 9.23
N ALA A 14 -3.57 -16.82 10.40
CA ALA A 14 -4.69 -15.89 10.55
C ALA A 14 -4.28 -14.43 10.27
N GLY A 15 -3.08 -14.02 10.73
CA GLY A 15 -2.54 -12.69 10.46
C GLY A 15 -2.27 -12.44 8.98
N ALA A 16 -1.68 -13.42 8.29
CA ALA A 16 -1.42 -13.33 6.86
C ALA A 16 -2.72 -13.28 6.04
N VAL A 17 -3.72 -14.08 6.42
CA VAL A 17 -5.05 -14.05 5.78
C VAL A 17 -5.73 -12.70 6.00
N ALA A 18 -5.71 -12.16 7.22
CA ALA A 18 -6.28 -10.83 7.50
C ALA A 18 -5.60 -9.72 6.68
N ALA A 19 -4.28 -9.76 6.57
CA ALA A 19 -3.50 -8.82 5.75
C ALA A 19 -3.86 -8.91 4.26
N ALA A 20 -4.00 -10.13 3.73
CA ALA A 20 -4.43 -10.35 2.35
C ALA A 20 -5.85 -9.86 2.11
N LEU A 21 -6.79 -10.12 3.03
CA LEU A 21 -8.16 -9.64 2.95
C LEU A 21 -8.23 -8.11 2.99
N LEU A 22 -7.42 -7.47 3.83
CA LEU A 22 -7.28 -6.01 3.84
C LEU A 22 -6.81 -5.53 2.46
N ALA A 23 -5.70 -6.08 1.93
CA ALA A 23 -5.20 -5.69 0.61
C ALA A 23 -6.26 -5.86 -0.50
N VAL A 24 -6.99 -6.98 -0.51
CA VAL A 24 -8.08 -7.22 -1.49
C VAL A 24 -9.21 -6.20 -1.34
N SER A 25 -9.63 -5.90 -0.12
CA SER A 25 -10.64 -4.88 0.15
C SER A 25 -10.20 -3.52 -0.39
N GLN A 26 -8.94 -3.15 -0.18
CA GLN A 26 -8.39 -1.88 -0.64
C GLN A 26 -8.28 -1.81 -2.16
N LEU A 27 -7.83 -2.91 -2.79
CA LEU A 27 -7.80 -3.02 -4.25
C LEU A 27 -9.19 -2.77 -4.84
N PHE A 28 -10.22 -3.39 -4.28
CA PHE A 28 -11.60 -3.22 -4.73
C PHE A 28 -12.04 -1.74 -4.74
N HIS A 29 -11.66 -0.97 -3.71
CA HIS A 29 -11.92 0.46 -3.65
C HIS A 29 -11.04 1.31 -4.58
N ALA A 30 -9.86 0.83 -4.94
CA ALA A 30 -8.93 1.52 -5.84
C ALA A 30 -9.20 1.25 -7.33
N LEU A 31 -9.89 0.15 -7.67
CA LEU A 31 -10.22 -0.23 -9.06
C LEU A 31 -10.93 0.87 -9.89
N PRO A 32 -11.84 1.69 -9.33
CA PRO A 32 -12.44 2.80 -10.07
C PRO A 32 -11.47 3.94 -10.41
N LEU A 33 -10.20 3.88 -9.96
CA LEU A 33 -9.18 4.91 -10.12
C LEU A 33 -9.65 6.29 -9.64
N THR A 34 -10.31 6.34 -8.48
CA THR A 34 -10.66 7.59 -7.80
C THR A 34 -9.45 8.18 -7.09
N LEU A 35 -8.42 8.51 -7.89
CA LEU A 35 -7.15 9.07 -7.44
C LEU A 35 -7.34 10.52 -7.01
N ARG A 36 -6.48 10.97 -6.10
CA ARG A 36 -6.48 12.37 -5.67
C ARG A 36 -5.83 13.23 -6.75
N ASP A 37 -6.36 14.44 -6.95
CA ASP A 37 -5.87 15.36 -7.99
C ASP A 37 -4.38 15.67 -7.86
N ASP A 38 -3.86 15.80 -6.64
CA ASP A 38 -2.44 16.06 -6.36
C ASP A 38 -1.53 14.87 -6.70
N ALA A 39 -2.05 13.62 -6.75
CA ALA A 39 -1.28 12.44 -7.14
C ALA A 39 -0.78 12.55 -8.59
N TYR A 40 -1.52 13.22 -9.46
CA TYR A 40 -1.13 13.45 -10.85
C TYR A 40 0.12 14.31 -10.98
N ILE A 41 0.44 15.15 -9.99
CA ILE A 41 1.71 15.87 -9.96
C ILE A 41 2.86 14.84 -9.93
N THR A 42 2.81 13.91 -8.98
CA THR A 42 3.80 12.85 -8.82
C THR A 42 3.85 11.93 -10.05
N PHE A 43 2.70 11.57 -10.63
CA PHE A 43 2.66 10.72 -11.82
C PHE A 43 3.34 11.36 -13.02
N ARG A 44 3.11 12.66 -13.24
CA ARG A 44 3.76 13.39 -14.32
C ARG A 44 5.28 13.42 -14.18
N TYR A 45 5.82 13.55 -12.97
CA TYR A 45 7.27 13.40 -12.78
C TYR A 45 7.76 12.00 -13.17
N ALA A 46 7.04 10.95 -12.76
CA ALA A 46 7.41 9.58 -13.10
C ALA A 46 7.34 9.32 -14.62
N GLU A 47 6.30 9.82 -15.28
CA GLU A 47 6.12 9.74 -16.74
C GLU A 47 7.21 10.52 -17.50
N ASN A 48 7.56 11.73 -17.05
CA ASN A 48 8.66 12.49 -17.64
C ASN A 48 10.01 11.80 -17.48
N LEU A 49 10.23 11.15 -16.33
CA LEU A 49 11.44 10.37 -16.10
C LEU A 49 11.50 9.17 -17.06
N LEU A 50 10.38 8.46 -17.23
CA LEU A 50 10.23 7.34 -18.16
C LEU A 50 10.41 7.77 -19.64
N ALA A 51 9.95 8.98 -19.99
CA ALA A 51 10.11 9.56 -21.32
C ALA A 51 11.51 10.14 -21.59
N GLY A 52 12.43 10.08 -20.62
CA GLY A 52 13.78 10.62 -20.76
C GLY A 52 13.86 12.15 -20.69
N LEU A 53 12.78 12.82 -20.26
CA LEU A 53 12.71 14.29 -20.10
C LEU A 53 13.36 14.76 -18.79
N GLY A 54 13.67 13.83 -17.89
CA GLY A 54 14.30 14.07 -16.60
C GLY A 54 13.30 14.15 -15.44
N PHE A 55 13.83 14.32 -14.22
CA PHE A 55 13.04 14.42 -13.00
C PHE A 55 12.45 15.84 -12.84
N VAL A 56 11.49 16.17 -13.70
CA VAL A 56 10.88 17.51 -13.78
C VAL A 56 9.37 17.42 -13.98
N TYR A 57 8.63 18.45 -13.57
CA TYR A 57 7.20 18.56 -13.91
C TYR A 57 6.99 19.05 -15.34
N ASN A 58 7.66 20.14 -15.73
CA ASN A 58 7.62 20.70 -17.08
C ASN A 58 8.96 20.42 -17.77
N ALA A 59 8.92 19.88 -18.99
CA ALA A 59 10.13 19.65 -19.77
C ALA A 59 10.89 20.97 -20.00
N GLY A 60 12.20 20.96 -19.75
CA GLY A 60 13.04 22.17 -19.84
C GLY A 60 13.08 23.02 -18.57
N GLU A 61 12.16 22.83 -17.61
CA GLU A 61 12.15 23.57 -16.34
C GLU A 61 12.64 22.69 -15.18
N ARG A 62 13.79 23.03 -14.62
CA ARG A 62 14.40 22.29 -13.49
C ARG A 62 13.92 22.85 -12.15
N VAL A 63 12.66 22.61 -11.83
CA VAL A 63 12.06 22.97 -10.54
C VAL A 63 11.48 21.71 -9.91
N LEU A 64 11.82 21.44 -8.65
CA LEU A 64 11.25 20.35 -7.87
C LEU A 64 9.92 20.81 -7.26
N GLY A 65 8.84 20.10 -7.59
CA GLY A 65 7.48 20.42 -7.17
C GLY A 65 6.72 19.22 -6.58
N THR A 66 7.31 18.01 -6.59
CA THR A 66 6.79 16.88 -5.82
C THR A 66 7.38 16.87 -4.42
N THR A 67 6.54 16.63 -3.42
CA THR A 67 6.96 16.43 -2.02
C THR A 67 7.41 15.00 -1.73
N THR A 68 7.32 14.10 -2.71
CA THR A 68 7.47 12.65 -2.52
C THR A 68 8.46 12.03 -3.51
N PRO A 69 9.70 12.55 -3.61
CA PRO A 69 10.63 12.19 -4.68
C PRO A 69 11.00 10.70 -4.70
N LEU A 70 11.12 10.06 -3.52
CA LEU A 70 11.38 8.63 -3.44
C LEU A 70 10.21 7.82 -4.03
N TYR A 71 8.99 8.18 -3.70
CA TYR A 71 7.80 7.51 -4.23
C TYR A 71 7.68 7.72 -5.74
N THR A 72 7.98 8.92 -6.25
CA THR A 72 8.09 9.17 -7.70
C THR A 72 9.07 8.22 -8.39
N LEU A 73 10.24 7.98 -7.80
CA LEU A 73 11.23 7.06 -8.36
C LEU A 73 10.74 5.61 -8.34
N LEU A 74 10.04 5.18 -7.30
CA LEU A 74 9.42 3.86 -7.24
C LEU A 74 8.35 3.67 -8.31
N LEU A 75 7.53 4.70 -8.54
CA LEU A 75 6.53 4.71 -9.60
C LEU A 75 7.17 4.62 -10.98
N ALA A 76 8.22 5.42 -11.24
CA ALA A 76 8.96 5.35 -12.48
C ALA A 76 9.61 3.96 -12.67
N ALA A 77 10.22 3.40 -11.64
CA ALA A 77 10.80 2.06 -11.69
C ALA A 77 9.76 0.98 -12.02
N GLY A 78 8.56 1.05 -11.43
CA GLY A 78 7.46 0.15 -11.78
C GLY A 78 6.94 0.38 -13.21
N GLY A 79 6.92 1.63 -13.67
CA GLY A 79 6.52 1.98 -15.03
C GLY A 79 7.46 1.47 -16.13
N LEU A 80 8.71 1.09 -15.79
CA LEU A 80 9.62 0.41 -16.72
C LEU A 80 9.06 -0.93 -17.24
N THR A 81 8.09 -1.51 -16.54
CA THR A 81 7.38 -2.74 -16.96
C THR A 81 6.36 -2.49 -18.09
N GLY A 82 6.10 -1.23 -18.44
CA GLY A 82 5.06 -0.84 -19.39
C GLY A 82 3.68 -0.69 -18.77
N VAL A 83 3.52 -0.97 -17.48
CA VAL A 83 2.27 -0.69 -16.74
C VAL A 83 2.14 0.82 -16.54
N ALA A 84 0.96 1.36 -16.82
CA ALA A 84 0.70 2.79 -16.64
C ALA A 84 0.91 3.19 -15.16
N VAL A 85 1.54 4.35 -14.95
CA VAL A 85 1.95 4.83 -13.62
C VAL A 85 0.81 4.84 -12.58
N PRO A 86 -0.44 5.23 -12.90
CA PRO A 86 -1.55 5.13 -11.96
C PRO A 86 -1.80 3.71 -11.43
N TRP A 87 -1.65 2.69 -12.28
CA TRP A 87 -1.82 1.29 -11.87
C TRP A 87 -0.63 0.78 -11.05
N VAL A 88 0.58 1.25 -11.34
CA VAL A 88 1.76 1.00 -10.51
C VAL A 88 1.52 1.56 -9.10
N SER A 89 1.00 2.78 -9.01
CA SER A 89 0.64 3.41 -7.74
C SER A 89 -0.39 2.60 -6.95
N VAL A 90 -1.49 2.18 -7.59
CA VAL A 90 -2.51 1.34 -6.96
C VAL A 90 -1.90 0.03 -6.43
N ALA A 91 -1.04 -0.62 -7.22
CA ALA A 91 -0.40 -1.87 -6.81
C ALA A 91 0.52 -1.68 -5.60
N LEU A 92 1.35 -0.62 -5.61
CA LEU A 92 2.26 -0.29 -4.51
C LEU A 92 1.49 0.02 -3.22
N GLU A 93 0.48 0.90 -3.28
CA GLU A 93 -0.27 1.32 -2.09
C GLU A 93 -1.14 0.20 -1.52
N THR A 94 -1.73 -0.63 -2.39
CA THR A 94 -2.47 -1.82 -1.97
C THR A 94 -1.55 -2.84 -1.29
N GLY A 95 -0.38 -3.10 -1.89
CA GLY A 95 0.64 -3.99 -1.32
C GLY A 95 1.15 -3.47 0.03
N ALA A 96 1.41 -2.17 0.12
CA ALA A 96 1.83 -1.52 1.35
C ALA A 96 0.76 -1.59 2.44
N ALA A 97 -0.52 -1.42 2.11
CA ALA A 97 -1.62 -1.61 3.06
C ALA A 97 -1.69 -3.05 3.60
N GLY A 98 -1.47 -4.05 2.74
CA GLY A 98 -1.32 -5.45 3.17
C GLY A 98 -0.13 -5.64 4.11
N LEU A 99 1.01 -5.04 3.79
CA LEU A 99 2.21 -5.07 4.64
C LEU A 99 1.96 -4.42 6.01
N VAL A 100 1.25 -3.29 6.07
CA VAL A 100 0.81 -2.67 7.34
C VAL A 100 -0.02 -3.67 8.16
N GLY A 101 -1.01 -4.31 7.54
CA GLY A 101 -1.84 -5.32 8.20
C GLY A 101 -1.04 -6.52 8.73
N TRP A 102 -0.01 -6.93 8.00
CA TRP A 102 0.90 -7.99 8.41
C TRP A 102 1.80 -7.58 9.59
N LEU A 103 2.39 -6.38 9.53
CA LEU A 103 3.22 -5.84 10.61
C LEU A 103 2.45 -5.66 11.91
N ILE A 104 1.18 -5.21 11.84
CA ILE A 104 0.27 -5.18 12.98
C ILE A 104 0.07 -6.57 13.56
N ALA A 105 -0.17 -7.58 12.70
CA ALA A 105 -0.33 -8.95 13.15
C ALA A 105 0.92 -9.48 13.85
N LEU A 106 2.12 -9.19 13.32
CA LEU A 106 3.39 -9.56 13.96
C LEU A 106 3.59 -8.85 15.31
N HIS A 107 3.29 -7.56 15.39
CA HIS A 107 3.41 -6.78 16.63
C HIS A 107 2.57 -7.40 17.76
N PHE A 108 1.29 -7.67 17.52
CA PHE A 108 0.42 -8.29 18.54
C PHE A 108 0.85 -9.72 18.92
N ARG A 109 1.45 -10.47 17.98
CA ARG A 109 2.04 -11.77 18.29
C ARG A 109 3.25 -11.64 19.22
N ALA A 110 4.12 -10.66 18.99
CA ALA A 110 5.26 -10.38 19.86
C ALA A 110 4.83 -9.97 21.28
N CYS A 111 3.71 -9.23 21.39
CA CYS A 111 3.12 -8.84 22.68
C CYS A 111 2.34 -9.96 23.41
N GLY A 112 2.33 -11.20 22.89
CA GLY A 112 1.61 -12.31 23.51
C GLY A 112 0.08 -12.27 23.33
N LEU A 113 -0.43 -11.41 22.45
CA LEU A 113 -1.86 -11.22 22.16
C LEU A 113 -2.19 -11.56 20.69
N PRO A 114 -1.87 -12.78 20.23
CA PRO A 114 -1.77 -13.07 18.80
C PRO A 114 -3.12 -13.04 18.05
N TRP A 115 -4.25 -13.11 18.77
CA TRP A 115 -5.59 -13.00 18.20
C TRP A 115 -6.01 -11.55 17.90
N MET A 116 -5.41 -10.57 18.58
CA MET A 116 -5.69 -9.14 18.36
C MET A 116 -5.15 -8.66 17.01
N GLY A 117 -4.06 -9.24 16.53
CA GLY A 117 -3.46 -8.90 15.24
C GLY A 117 -4.43 -9.00 14.07
N PRO A 118 -4.95 -10.20 13.75
CA PRO A 118 -5.95 -10.37 12.71
C PRO A 118 -7.20 -9.52 12.92
N LEU A 119 -7.66 -9.37 14.17
CA LEU A 119 -8.86 -8.60 14.52
C LEU A 119 -8.69 -7.11 14.20
N VAL A 120 -7.57 -6.50 14.61
CA VAL A 120 -7.27 -5.09 14.34
C VAL A 120 -7.05 -4.87 12.84
N THR A 121 -6.33 -5.78 12.17
CA THR A 121 -6.11 -5.70 10.72
C THR A 121 -7.42 -5.77 9.93
N LEU A 122 -8.34 -6.66 10.30
CA LEU A 122 -9.67 -6.73 9.68
C LEU A 122 -10.54 -5.50 10.03
N ALA A 123 -10.40 -4.94 11.24
CA ALA A 123 -11.10 -3.71 11.59
C ALA A 123 -10.65 -2.52 10.72
N LEU A 124 -9.40 -2.46 10.26
CA LEU A 124 -8.96 -1.42 9.31
C LEU A 124 -9.69 -1.52 7.96
N ALA A 125 -10.09 -2.73 7.55
CA ALA A 125 -10.89 -2.92 6.35
C ALA A 125 -12.32 -2.37 6.49
N THR A 126 -12.77 -1.96 7.68
CA THR A 126 -14.08 -1.32 7.88
C THR A 126 -14.00 0.21 7.99
N VAL A 127 -12.80 0.77 8.13
CA VAL A 127 -12.58 2.21 8.34
C VAL A 127 -12.45 2.94 7.01
N SER A 128 -13.51 3.61 6.58
CA SER A 128 -13.60 4.33 5.29
C SER A 128 -12.41 5.25 4.97
N ARG A 129 -11.84 5.91 5.99
CA ARG A 129 -10.63 6.73 5.82
C ARG A 129 -9.47 5.91 5.27
N HIS A 130 -9.20 4.76 5.86
CA HIS A 130 -8.12 3.87 5.46
C HIS A 130 -8.22 3.48 3.97
N TRP A 131 -9.44 3.30 3.46
CA TRP A 131 -9.70 2.95 2.06
C TRP A 131 -9.38 4.11 1.13
N LEU A 132 -9.83 5.31 1.51
CA LEU A 132 -9.55 6.54 0.77
C LEU A 132 -8.06 6.82 0.68
N GLN A 133 -7.27 6.54 1.72
CA GLN A 133 -5.82 6.76 1.66
C GLN A 133 -5.10 5.74 0.77
N ALA A 134 -5.47 4.46 0.83
CA ALA A 134 -4.87 3.44 -0.04
C ALA A 134 -5.25 3.61 -1.52
N ALA A 135 -6.44 4.15 -1.79
CA ALA A 135 -6.91 4.43 -3.15
C ALA A 135 -6.51 5.83 -3.67
N ALA A 136 -5.89 6.69 -2.85
CA ALA A 136 -5.60 8.08 -3.23
C ALA A 136 -4.52 8.24 -4.31
N GLY A 137 -3.71 7.21 -4.56
CA GLY A 137 -2.54 7.30 -5.44
C GLY A 137 -1.31 7.98 -4.81
N MET A 138 -1.40 8.32 -3.53
CA MET A 138 -0.37 8.98 -2.74
C MET A 138 0.41 7.94 -1.93
N GLU A 139 1.64 8.26 -1.53
CA GLU A 139 2.63 7.44 -0.82
C GLU A 139 2.24 7.01 0.61
N THR A 140 1.00 7.26 1.03
CA THR A 140 0.61 7.23 2.45
C THR A 140 0.77 5.83 3.06
N MET A 141 0.33 4.77 2.38
CA MET A 141 0.44 3.41 2.92
C MET A 141 1.89 2.93 2.87
N ALA A 142 2.63 3.28 1.82
CA ALA A 142 4.07 3.00 1.74
C ALA A 142 4.83 3.67 2.90
N TYR A 143 4.51 4.93 3.23
CA TYR A 143 5.09 5.65 4.36
C TYR A 143 4.74 5.01 5.71
N VAL A 144 3.48 4.66 5.94
CA VAL A 144 3.03 3.99 7.18
C VAL A 144 3.69 2.61 7.33
N ALA A 145 3.81 1.85 6.24
CA ALA A 145 4.48 0.55 6.25
C ALA A 145 5.96 0.68 6.64
N ALA A 146 6.66 1.69 6.09
CA ALA A 146 8.06 1.95 6.43
C ALA A 146 8.23 2.33 7.91
N LEU A 147 7.37 3.21 8.44
CA LEU A 147 7.41 3.60 9.85
C LEU A 147 7.14 2.42 10.79
N LEU A 148 6.11 1.61 10.50
CA LEU A 148 5.80 0.43 11.31
C LEU A 148 6.91 -0.61 11.22
N GLY A 149 7.49 -0.82 10.04
CA GLY A 149 8.61 -1.73 9.85
C GLY A 149 9.83 -1.31 10.67
N ALA A 150 10.13 -0.01 10.71
CA ALA A 150 11.21 0.54 11.52
C ALA A 150 10.94 0.44 13.04
N ALA A 151 9.67 0.44 13.46
CA ALA A 151 9.29 0.32 14.87
C ALA A 151 9.25 -1.14 15.39
N VAL A 152 9.15 -2.12 14.49
CA VAL A 152 9.10 -3.55 14.82
C VAL A 152 10.48 -4.23 14.72
N ALA A 153 11.46 -3.58 14.08
CA ALA A 153 12.86 -4.00 14.01
C ALA A 153 13.64 -3.63 15.28
#